data_AF-A0AAE1GKH5-F1
#
_entry.id   AF-A0AAE1GKH5-F1
#
_cell.length_a   1.000
_cell.length_b   1.000
_cell.length_c   1.000
_cell.angle_alpha   90.00
_cell.angle_beta   90.00
_cell.angle_gamma   90.00
#
_symmetry.space_group_name_H-M   'P 1'
#
loop_
_entity.id
_entity.type
_entity.pdbx_description
1 polymer ?
#
loop_
_entity_poly.entity_id
_entity_poly.type
_entity_poly.pdbx_seq_one_letter_code
_entity_poly.pdbx_strand_id
1 'polypeptide(L)'
;MATPAQNYALQGKQLVKVGQLLPGFSKADDRNLPKVDLYMIVDFFQELRHPAMKHVKMQRSAGVDYGTDTVGYVQLRRADGICEVVGRITPEHKVSSKPYRVVVKIDETSEKVVDAKCMDCAAAEGYLLENAPEGTTGLIFDHLAFKPHKGEELGIDRLLQDFLKDQIGEPDCDQFLLYCKQKMTDELCDLINKGTVLQAKSPLWHAVRFSRVTASKAYDAAHSSGNINSSLVMSVIGAARLKDTDAMKRGRKLEHSVLNEVRSQLGKINPTGIFLTPRYPVMGASPDGITEDGQSIAEVKCPTTQKNFRKYVKNDGCVAAKHLAQVQMLMHIANRKQAYFCVAHPDFELTKNVKIVKVMYDPVYSEDLMLKCQNFWEKTVFLELCRVYSN
;
A
#
# COMPACT_ATOMS: atom_id res chain seq x y z
N MET A 1 8.86 15.38 55.46
CA MET A 1 9.83 15.67 54.37
C MET A 1 10.36 14.34 53.86
N ALA A 2 9.74 13.78 52.82
CA ALA A 2 10.18 12.55 52.18
C ALA A 2 10.80 12.91 50.82
N THR A 3 12.06 12.58 50.66
CA THR A 3 12.87 12.76 49.44
C THR A 3 12.29 11.99 48.25
N PRO A 4 12.30 12.53 47.02
CA PRO A 4 11.84 11.79 45.85
C PRO A 4 12.85 10.69 45.50
N ALA A 5 12.40 9.43 45.53
CA ALA A 5 13.14 8.30 45.01
C ALA A 5 13.42 8.52 43.52
N GLN A 6 14.68 8.79 43.18
CA GLN A 6 15.13 8.92 41.79
C GLN A 6 15.08 7.53 41.14
N ASN A 7 14.19 7.37 40.16
CA ASN A 7 14.04 6.15 39.35
C ASN A 7 15.24 5.99 38.41
N TYR A 8 16.25 5.23 38.83
CA TYR A 8 17.34 4.77 37.97
C TYR A 8 17.06 3.34 37.47
N ALA A 9 17.32 3.06 36.19
CA ALA A 9 17.32 1.70 35.63
C ALA A 9 18.74 1.31 35.19
N LEU A 10 19.12 0.06 35.45
CA LEU A 10 20.45 -0.53 35.22
C LEU A 10 20.72 -0.75 33.71
N GLN A 11 21.86 -0.29 33.18
CA GLN A 11 22.34 -0.68 31.84
C GLN A 11 23.82 -0.34 31.53
N GLY A 12 24.79 -1.25 31.52
CA GLY A 12 24.77 -2.71 31.54
C GLY A 12 24.96 -3.39 32.91
N LYS A 13 24.39 -2.87 34.01
CA LYS A 13 25.17 -2.15 35.04
C LYS A 13 25.82 -0.82 34.60
N GLN A 14 25.01 0.11 34.13
CA GLN A 14 25.33 1.54 34.11
C GLN A 14 24.01 2.34 34.14
N LEU A 15 23.84 3.18 35.16
CA LEU A 15 22.56 3.81 35.47
C LEU A 15 22.35 5.00 34.51
N VAL A 16 21.54 4.84 33.47
CA VAL A 16 21.18 5.95 32.57
C VAL A 16 19.88 6.57 33.07
N LYS A 17 19.89 7.88 33.33
CA LYS A 17 18.72 8.63 33.82
C LYS A 17 17.59 8.60 32.78
N VAL A 18 16.35 8.58 33.23
CA VAL A 18 15.17 8.77 32.37
C VAL A 18 15.35 10.08 31.59
N GLY A 19 15.40 9.99 30.25
CA GLY A 19 15.59 11.14 29.34
C GLY A 19 17.01 11.36 28.80
N GLN A 20 17.97 10.47 29.07
CA GLN A 20 19.36 10.61 28.60
C GLN A 20 19.63 9.75 27.34
N LEU A 21 20.37 10.33 26.39
CA LEU A 21 20.77 9.67 25.13
C LEU A 21 21.79 8.56 25.37
N LEU A 22 21.68 7.47 24.62
CA LEU A 22 22.69 6.41 24.55
C LEU A 22 23.97 6.95 23.88
N PRO A 23 25.15 6.42 24.23
CA PRO A 23 26.40 6.84 23.61
C PRO A 23 26.36 6.69 22.08
N GLY A 24 26.61 7.80 21.37
CA GLY A 24 26.57 7.85 19.90
C GLY A 24 25.16 7.98 19.30
N PHE A 25 24.11 8.14 20.12
CA PHE A 25 22.75 8.40 19.65
C PHE A 25 22.40 9.88 19.77
N SER A 26 21.66 10.38 18.79
CA SER A 26 21.04 11.71 18.79
C SER A 26 19.54 11.61 19.06
N LYS A 27 18.96 12.66 19.65
CA LYS A 27 17.51 12.77 19.80
C LYS A 27 16.84 12.76 18.42
N ALA A 28 15.78 11.98 18.27
CA ALA A 28 14.97 12.00 17.06
C ALA A 28 14.14 13.28 16.99
N ASP A 29 14.07 13.88 15.81
CA ASP A 29 13.19 14.97 15.43
C ASP A 29 12.71 14.78 13.98
N ASP A 30 11.77 15.61 13.53
CA ASP A 30 11.14 15.44 12.22
C ASP A 30 12.08 15.66 11.02
N ARG A 31 13.33 16.07 11.24
CA ARG A 31 14.33 16.31 10.20
C ARG A 31 15.35 15.18 10.10
N ASN A 32 15.45 14.31 11.10
CA ASN A 32 16.51 13.31 11.18
C ASN A 32 16.01 11.85 11.21
N LEU A 33 14.69 11.63 11.18
CA LEU A 33 14.11 10.30 11.08
C LEU A 33 14.45 9.64 9.73
N PRO A 34 14.73 8.32 9.72
CA PRO A 34 14.90 7.58 8.48
C PRO A 34 13.57 7.49 7.72
N LYS A 35 13.66 7.48 6.39
CA LYS A 35 12.50 7.17 5.54
C LYS A 35 12.13 5.70 5.77
N VAL A 36 10.86 5.48 6.11
CA VAL A 36 10.27 4.14 6.14
C VAL A 36 8.94 4.22 5.41
N ASP A 37 8.76 3.37 4.39
CA ASP A 37 7.51 3.26 3.67
C ASP A 37 6.81 1.90 3.91
N LEU A 38 5.59 1.79 3.38
CA LEU A 38 4.75 0.60 3.54
C LEU A 38 5.41 -0.66 2.95
N TYR A 39 6.25 -0.55 1.91
CA TYR A 39 6.96 -1.69 1.33
C TYR A 39 8.03 -2.21 2.26
N MET A 40 8.81 -1.31 2.86
CA MET A 40 9.84 -1.68 3.82
C MET A 40 9.26 -2.44 5.01
N ILE A 41 8.09 -2.00 5.49
CA ILE A 41 7.37 -2.65 6.60
C ILE A 41 6.81 -4.00 6.16
N VAL A 42 6.12 -4.04 5.02
CA VAL A 42 5.50 -5.25 4.49
C VAL A 42 6.56 -6.30 4.16
N ASP A 43 7.68 -5.94 3.54
CA ASP A 43 8.79 -6.84 3.21
C ASP A 43 9.43 -7.41 4.49
N PHE A 44 9.67 -6.59 5.49
CA PHE A 44 10.21 -7.03 6.78
C PHE A 44 9.32 -8.05 7.49
N PHE A 45 8.03 -7.78 7.61
CA PHE A 45 7.08 -8.73 8.19
C PHE A 45 6.86 -9.97 7.31
N GLN A 46 7.12 -9.90 6.00
CA GLN A 46 7.10 -11.06 5.11
C GLN A 46 8.32 -11.97 5.29
N GLU A 47 9.50 -11.42 5.59
CA GLU A 47 10.73 -12.19 5.85
C GLU A 47 10.70 -12.90 7.21
N LEU A 48 10.00 -12.33 8.20
CA LEU A 48 9.86 -12.90 9.56
C LEU A 48 8.89 -14.09 9.69
N ARG A 49 8.12 -14.47 8.66
CA ARG A 49 7.14 -15.57 8.75
C ARG A 49 7.79 -16.95 8.74
N HIS A 50 8.34 -17.36 9.89
CA HIS A 50 8.70 -18.74 10.21
C HIS A 50 7.43 -19.53 10.68
N PRO A 51 7.28 -20.83 10.36
CA PRO A 51 6.05 -21.61 10.61
C PRO A 51 5.59 -21.74 12.08
N ALA A 52 6.34 -21.25 13.06
CA ALA A 52 5.96 -21.19 14.47
C ALA A 52 4.99 -20.03 14.80
N MET A 53 4.85 -19.04 13.92
CA MET A 53 4.13 -17.77 14.14
C MET A 53 2.63 -17.86 13.80
N LYS A 54 1.89 -18.82 14.37
CA LYS A 54 0.46 -19.08 14.07
C LYS A 54 -0.56 -18.53 15.08
N HIS A 55 -0.16 -17.79 16.11
CA HIS A 55 -1.05 -17.49 17.24
C HIS A 55 -1.35 -16.00 17.46
N VAL A 56 -2.54 -15.56 17.02
CA VAL A 56 -3.53 -14.68 17.70
C VAL A 56 -3.12 -13.30 18.29
N LYS A 57 -1.84 -12.98 18.55
CA LYS A 57 -1.45 -11.74 19.26
C LYS A 57 -1.16 -10.53 18.37
N MET A 58 -0.82 -10.75 17.10
CA MET A 58 -0.60 -9.67 16.11
C MET A 58 -1.85 -8.78 15.91
N GLN A 59 -3.06 -9.33 16.08
CA GLN A 59 -4.31 -8.61 15.80
C GLN A 59 -4.70 -7.58 16.87
N ARG A 60 -4.20 -7.71 18.12
CA ARG A 60 -4.58 -6.79 19.22
C ARG A 60 -3.68 -5.56 19.37
N SER A 61 -2.49 -5.56 18.76
CA SER A 61 -1.47 -4.51 18.96
C SER A 61 -1.36 -3.53 17.79
N ALA A 62 -2.17 -3.71 16.74
CA ALA A 62 -2.26 -2.82 15.58
C ALA A 62 -3.45 -1.84 15.67
N GLY A 63 -4.14 -1.80 16.82
CA GLY A 63 -5.21 -0.85 17.08
C GLY A 63 -4.66 0.57 17.17
N VAL A 64 -5.32 1.52 16.51
CA VAL A 64 -4.96 2.95 16.47
C VAL A 64 -4.99 3.59 17.88
N ASP A 65 -5.74 2.98 18.80
CA ASP A 65 -5.81 3.35 20.22
C ASP A 65 -4.66 2.77 21.07
N TYR A 66 -3.65 2.11 20.49
CA TYR A 66 -2.47 1.65 21.24
C TYR A 66 -1.54 2.84 21.56
N GLY A 67 -2.03 3.68 22.48
CA GLY A 67 -1.35 4.66 23.31
C GLY A 67 -0.31 5.57 22.66
N THR A 68 -0.75 6.75 22.19
CA THR A 68 0.11 7.92 21.97
C THR A 68 0.85 8.37 23.25
N ASP A 69 0.35 7.99 24.43
CA ASP A 69 0.96 8.25 25.74
C ASP A 69 2.00 7.20 26.18
N THR A 70 2.27 6.21 25.31
CA THR A 70 2.93 4.95 25.68
C THR A 70 4.39 4.87 25.18
N VAL A 71 4.77 5.76 24.26
CA VAL A 71 6.11 5.87 23.67
C VAL A 71 6.89 7.02 24.31
N GLY A 72 7.98 6.68 25.00
CA GLY A 72 8.93 7.65 25.55
C GLY A 72 9.93 8.18 24.51
N TYR A 73 10.97 8.88 24.96
CA TYR A 73 12.02 9.48 24.13
C TYR A 73 12.55 8.53 23.03
N VAL A 74 12.46 8.98 21.78
CA VAL A 74 13.03 8.32 20.60
C VAL A 74 14.40 8.91 20.29
N GLN A 75 15.35 8.02 19.98
CA GLN A 75 16.73 8.38 19.64
C GLN A 75 17.20 7.54 18.46
N LEU A 76 18.19 8.04 17.72
CA LEU A 76 18.70 7.34 16.55
C LEU A 76 20.22 7.47 16.42
N ARG A 77 20.84 6.53 15.72
CA ARG A 77 22.25 6.53 15.35
C ARG A 77 22.40 6.01 13.93
N ARG A 78 23.31 6.61 13.17
CA ARG A 78 23.66 6.13 11.83
C ARG A 78 25.09 5.58 11.83
N ALA A 79 25.26 4.38 11.28
CA ALA A 79 26.56 3.76 11.05
C ALA A 79 26.47 2.86 9.81
N ASP A 80 27.43 2.98 8.90
CA ASP A 80 27.58 2.09 7.73
C ASP A 80 26.31 1.94 6.86
N GLY A 81 25.60 3.05 6.64
CA GLY A 81 24.35 3.06 5.85
C GLY A 81 23.11 2.54 6.60
N ILE A 82 23.26 2.14 7.87
CA ILE A 82 22.18 1.67 8.73
C ILE A 82 21.81 2.75 9.74
N CYS A 83 20.54 3.14 9.75
CA CYS A 83 19.93 3.96 10.79
C CYS A 83 19.28 3.05 11.84
N GLU A 84 19.84 3.08 13.05
CA GLU A 84 19.30 2.39 14.21
C GLU A 84 18.45 3.35 15.02
N VAL A 85 17.15 3.09 15.10
CA VAL A 85 16.18 3.87 15.85
C VAL A 85 15.81 3.11 17.13
N VAL A 86 15.84 3.80 18.26
CA VAL A 86 15.51 3.25 19.58
C VAL A 86 14.37 4.05 20.21
N GLY A 87 13.26 3.37 20.47
CA GLY A 87 12.12 3.92 21.21
C GLY A 87 12.00 3.24 22.58
N ARG A 88 11.51 3.96 23.59
CA ARG A 88 11.13 3.36 24.89
C ARG A 88 9.62 3.18 24.92
N ILE A 89 9.15 2.01 25.30
CA ILE A 89 7.74 1.65 25.23
C ILE A 89 7.29 1.09 26.57
N THR A 90 6.15 1.57 27.06
CA THR A 90 5.49 1.06 28.27
C THR A 90 4.37 0.12 27.84
N PRO A 91 4.16 -1.08 28.41
CA PRO A 91 3.02 -1.90 27.99
C PRO A 91 1.71 -1.39 28.60
N GLU A 92 0.74 -1.02 27.76
CA GLU A 92 -0.52 -0.37 28.13
C GLU A 92 -1.38 -1.19 29.12
N HIS A 93 -1.40 -2.52 28.96
CA HIS A 93 -2.19 -3.42 29.83
C HIS A 93 -1.62 -3.63 31.24
N LYS A 94 -0.49 -3.00 31.58
CA LYS A 94 0.10 -3.04 32.92
C LYS A 94 0.90 -1.76 33.17
N VAL A 95 0.21 -0.64 33.41
CA VAL A 95 0.78 0.70 33.67
C VAL A 95 1.81 0.73 34.84
N SER A 96 1.87 -0.32 35.67
CA SER A 96 2.90 -0.52 36.71
C SER A 96 4.17 -1.24 36.26
N SER A 97 4.26 -1.72 35.01
CA SER A 97 5.39 -2.49 34.49
C SER A 97 6.52 -1.60 34.01
N LYS A 98 7.77 -2.06 34.17
CA LYS A 98 8.95 -1.32 33.72
C LYS A 98 8.89 -1.10 32.20
N PRO A 99 9.14 0.12 31.72
CA PRO A 99 9.25 0.39 30.29
C PRO A 99 10.45 -0.34 29.72
N TYR A 100 10.31 -0.85 28.51
CA TYR A 100 11.34 -1.58 27.77
C TYR A 100 11.73 -0.80 26.51
N ARG A 101 12.84 -1.18 25.87
CA ARG A 101 13.34 -0.51 24.67
C ARG A 101 13.01 -1.33 23.44
N VAL A 102 12.73 -0.68 22.33
CA VAL A 102 12.63 -1.34 21.03
C VAL A 102 13.63 -0.68 20.11
N VAL A 103 14.35 -1.51 19.36
CA VAL A 103 15.39 -1.12 18.42
C VAL A 103 14.96 -1.56 17.03
N VAL A 104 14.91 -0.63 16.08
CA VAL A 104 14.66 -0.89 14.66
C VAL A 104 15.89 -0.49 13.87
N LYS A 105 16.37 -1.36 12.99
CA LYS A 105 17.50 -1.08 12.10
C LYS A 105 17.00 -0.96 10.68
N ILE A 106 17.31 0.16 10.05
CA ILE A 106 16.88 0.50 8.70
C ILE A 106 18.13 0.71 7.85
N ASP A 107 18.29 -0.09 6.80
CA ASP A 107 19.28 0.17 5.77
C ASP A 107 18.74 1.26 4.84
N GLU A 108 19.28 2.46 4.98
CA GLU A 108 18.89 3.63 4.19
C GLU A 108 19.40 3.56 2.74
N THR A 109 20.36 2.67 2.45
CA THR A 109 20.92 2.48 1.09
C THR A 109 20.05 1.54 0.27
N SER A 110 19.66 0.41 0.86
CA SER A 110 18.79 -0.57 0.19
C SER A 110 17.30 -0.31 0.40
N GLU A 111 16.96 0.73 1.16
CA GLU A 111 15.59 1.06 1.59
C GLU A 111 14.91 -0.19 2.17
N LYS A 112 15.50 -0.76 3.23
CA LYS A 112 14.94 -1.95 3.92
C LYS A 112 14.95 -1.82 5.43
N VAL A 113 13.90 -2.29 6.08
CA VAL A 113 13.97 -2.61 7.52
C VAL A 113 14.71 -3.94 7.64
N VAL A 114 15.85 -3.93 8.33
CA VAL A 114 16.75 -5.08 8.44
C VAL A 114 16.46 -5.90 9.70
N ASP A 115 16.09 -5.23 10.79
CA ASP A 115 15.91 -5.87 12.09
C ASP A 115 14.98 -5.02 12.98
N ALA A 116 14.23 -5.68 13.84
CA ALA A 116 13.39 -5.01 14.82
C ALA A 116 13.29 -5.87 16.08
N LYS A 117 13.79 -5.36 17.22
CA LYS A 117 14.00 -6.13 18.45
C LYS A 117 13.49 -5.39 19.67
N CYS A 118 12.94 -6.17 20.59
CA CYS A 118 12.58 -5.71 21.92
C CYS A 118 13.73 -6.02 22.89
N MET A 119 14.26 -4.98 23.54
CA MET A 119 15.27 -5.05 24.58
C MET A 119 14.63 -4.77 25.94
N ASP A 120 14.98 -5.55 26.96
CA ASP A 120 14.53 -5.35 28.34
C ASP A 120 13.04 -5.69 28.61
N CYS A 121 12.37 -6.43 27.73
CA CYS A 121 11.06 -7.01 28.06
C CYS A 121 11.20 -8.28 28.89
N ALA A 122 10.15 -8.64 29.64
CA ALA A 122 10.14 -9.86 30.48
C ALA A 122 10.40 -11.16 29.70
N ALA A 123 10.23 -11.17 28.37
CA ALA A 123 10.57 -12.30 27.51
C ALA A 123 12.09 -12.41 27.18
N ALA A 124 12.89 -11.40 27.51
CA ALA A 124 14.33 -11.38 27.22
C ALA A 124 15.19 -12.08 28.30
N GLU A 125 14.67 -12.32 29.51
CA GLU A 125 15.41 -12.95 30.62
C GLU A 125 15.22 -14.48 30.74
N GLY A 126 14.44 -15.10 29.84
CA GLY A 126 14.25 -16.55 29.79
C GLY A 126 14.50 -17.09 28.38
N TYR A 127 15.47 -17.98 28.24
CA TYR A 127 15.76 -18.70 27.01
C TYR A 127 14.48 -19.29 26.38
N LEU A 128 14.08 -18.76 25.23
CA LEU A 128 13.71 -19.43 23.97
C LEU A 128 12.99 -18.41 23.08
N LEU A 129 13.40 -18.33 21.81
CA LEU A 129 12.91 -17.46 20.74
C LEU A 129 11.43 -17.67 20.34
N GLU A 130 10.58 -18.15 21.24
CA GLU A 130 9.19 -18.51 20.96
C GLU A 130 8.16 -17.58 21.62
N ASN A 131 8.55 -16.57 22.41
CA ASN A 131 7.59 -15.78 23.18
C ASN A 131 7.93 -14.28 23.36
N ALA A 132 8.68 -13.66 22.45
CA ALA A 132 8.84 -12.19 22.48
C ALA A 132 7.46 -11.52 22.28
N PRO A 133 7.09 -10.47 23.04
CA PRO A 133 5.82 -9.76 22.84
C PRO A 133 5.84 -9.02 21.50
N GLU A 134 5.19 -9.66 20.53
CA GLU A 134 4.99 -9.33 19.11
C GLU A 134 4.36 -7.94 18.85
N GLY A 135 3.94 -7.18 19.88
CA GLY A 135 3.21 -5.93 19.73
C GLY A 135 4.06 -4.65 19.62
N THR A 136 5.37 -4.71 19.86
CA THR A 136 6.12 -3.48 20.14
C THR A 136 6.91 -2.90 18.98
N THR A 137 7.19 -3.72 17.97
CA THR A 137 7.87 -3.27 16.75
C THR A 137 6.93 -2.51 15.81
N GLY A 138 5.61 -2.78 15.86
CA GLY A 138 4.59 -1.99 15.16
C GLY A 138 4.49 -0.54 15.63
N LEU A 139 4.63 -0.31 16.94
CA LEU A 139 4.49 1.02 17.56
C LEU A 139 5.56 2.03 17.13
N ILE A 140 6.77 1.55 16.84
CA ILE A 140 7.82 2.41 16.27
C ILE A 140 7.50 2.73 14.81
N PHE A 141 6.91 1.81 14.05
CA PHE A 141 6.46 2.13 12.69
C PHE A 141 5.31 3.13 12.70
N ASP A 142 4.35 3.03 13.62
CA ASP A 142 3.26 4.01 13.72
C ASP A 142 3.71 5.40 14.19
N HIS A 143 4.79 5.50 14.99
CA HIS A 143 5.36 6.80 15.41
C HIS A 143 6.44 7.35 14.45
N LEU A 144 7.13 6.49 13.70
CA LEU A 144 8.09 6.90 12.66
C LEU A 144 7.41 7.18 11.32
N ALA A 145 6.23 6.61 11.08
CA ALA A 145 5.53 6.73 9.83
C ALA A 145 4.42 7.78 9.91
N PHE A 146 4.43 8.63 8.89
CA PHE A 146 3.35 9.51 8.44
C PHE A 146 3.11 10.79 9.24
N LYS A 147 3.83 11.85 8.86
CA LYS A 147 3.06 13.05 8.47
C LYS A 147 2.30 12.62 7.21
N PRO A 148 0.97 12.46 7.24
CA PRO A 148 0.24 12.02 6.06
C PRO A 148 0.55 12.97 4.92
N HIS A 149 0.99 12.43 3.78
CA HIS A 149 1.03 13.24 2.58
C HIS A 149 -0.40 13.68 2.29
N LYS A 150 -0.59 14.97 1.97
CA LYS A 150 -1.91 15.52 1.63
C LYS A 150 -2.57 14.60 0.59
N GLY A 151 -3.67 13.96 0.96
CA GLY A 151 -4.42 13.00 0.13
C GLY A 151 -4.39 11.53 0.58
N GLU A 152 -3.48 11.10 1.46
CA GLU A 152 -3.53 9.73 2.03
C GLU A 152 -4.81 9.46 2.84
N GLU A 153 -5.48 10.52 3.27
CA GLU A 153 -6.83 10.49 3.86
C GLU A 153 -7.90 9.83 2.97
N LEU A 154 -7.66 9.71 1.65
CA LEU A 154 -8.54 8.98 0.74
C LEU A 154 -8.18 7.48 0.58
N GLY A 155 -7.20 7.00 1.33
CA GLY A 155 -6.95 5.56 1.50
C GLY A 155 -8.16 4.89 2.14
N ILE A 156 -8.55 3.72 1.60
CA ILE A 156 -9.75 2.99 2.08
C ILE A 156 -9.57 2.54 3.54
N ASP A 157 -8.37 2.13 3.91
CA ASP A 157 -7.99 1.80 5.27
C ASP A 157 -8.17 2.99 6.22
N ARG A 158 -7.75 4.19 5.82
CA ARG A 158 -7.89 5.42 6.62
C ARG A 158 -9.36 5.84 6.75
N LEU A 159 -10.09 5.85 5.64
CA LEU A 159 -11.52 6.14 5.63
C LEU A 159 -12.30 5.15 6.49
N LEU A 160 -11.96 3.86 6.44
CA LEU A 160 -12.62 2.84 7.24
C LEU A 160 -12.31 3.00 8.72
N GLN A 161 -11.04 3.19 9.10
CA GLN A 161 -10.69 3.46 10.49
C GLN A 161 -11.42 4.68 11.04
N ASP A 162 -11.52 5.77 10.26
CA ASP A 162 -12.24 6.97 10.69
C ASP A 162 -13.75 6.72 10.80
N PHE A 163 -14.34 6.03 9.83
CA PHE A 163 -15.74 5.63 9.87
C PHE A 163 -16.08 4.76 11.08
N LEU A 164 -15.18 3.88 11.50
CA LEU A 164 -15.40 2.95 12.61
C LEU A 164 -15.33 3.63 14.00
N LYS A 165 -14.67 4.78 14.15
CA LYS A 165 -14.54 5.46 15.46
C LYS A 165 -15.88 5.90 16.05
N ASP A 166 -16.79 6.35 15.19
CA ASP A 166 -18.07 6.92 15.59
C ASP A 166 -19.23 5.91 15.48
N GLN A 167 -18.95 4.67 15.07
CA GLN A 167 -19.96 3.64 14.83
C GLN A 167 -20.23 2.79 16.07
N ILE A 168 -21.52 2.60 16.37
CA ILE A 168 -21.99 1.70 17.43
C ILE A 168 -22.67 0.50 16.75
N GLY A 169 -22.03 -0.67 16.81
CA GLY A 169 -22.57 -1.91 16.26
C GLY A 169 -21.78 -2.47 15.08
N GLU A 170 -22.38 -3.40 14.34
CA GLU A 170 -21.73 -4.00 13.17
C GLU A 170 -21.60 -2.97 12.03
N PRO A 171 -20.42 -2.83 11.41
CA PRO A 171 -20.22 -1.86 10.33
C PRO A 171 -21.07 -2.18 9.09
N ASP A 172 -21.88 -1.21 8.67
CA ASP A 172 -22.69 -1.34 7.45
C ASP A 172 -21.93 -0.84 6.21
N CYS A 173 -21.93 -1.65 5.15
CA CYS A 173 -21.18 -1.35 3.94
C CYS A 173 -21.76 -0.16 3.17
N ASP A 174 -23.09 -0.04 3.10
CA ASP A 174 -23.74 1.04 2.36
C ASP A 174 -23.48 2.39 3.03
N GLN A 175 -23.55 2.43 4.37
CA GLN A 175 -23.14 3.59 5.17
C GLN A 175 -21.67 3.94 4.96
N PHE A 176 -20.78 2.95 4.93
CA PHE A 176 -19.35 3.19 4.67
C PHE A 176 -19.11 3.77 3.27
N LEU A 177 -19.76 3.23 2.23
CA LEU A 177 -19.66 3.74 0.87
C LEU A 177 -20.22 5.17 0.75
N LEU A 178 -21.30 5.48 1.47
CA LEU A 178 -21.85 6.83 1.55
C LEU A 178 -20.89 7.80 2.26
N TYR A 179 -20.25 7.37 3.35
CA TYR A 179 -19.23 8.14 4.03
C TYR A 179 -18.05 8.44 3.10
N CYS A 180 -17.55 7.43 2.36
CA CYS A 180 -16.46 7.63 1.40
C CYS A 180 -16.85 8.63 0.29
N LYS A 181 -18.07 8.52 -0.25
CA LYS A 181 -18.62 9.46 -1.25
C LYS A 181 -18.58 10.91 -0.77
N GLN A 182 -18.87 11.16 0.50
CA GLN A 182 -18.87 12.50 1.08
C GLN A 182 -17.45 13.05 1.30
N LYS A 183 -16.48 12.18 1.61
CA LYS A 183 -15.08 12.59 1.83
C LYS A 183 -14.28 12.76 0.54
N MET A 184 -14.59 11.99 -0.50
CA MET A 184 -13.88 12.00 -1.78
C MET A 184 -14.36 13.11 -2.72
N THR A 185 -14.06 14.38 -2.43
CA THR A 185 -14.42 15.47 -3.36
C THR A 185 -13.64 15.38 -4.68
N ASP A 186 -14.18 15.95 -5.74
CA ASP A 186 -13.52 15.97 -7.06
C ASP A 186 -12.17 16.70 -6.99
N GLU A 187 -12.05 17.77 -6.20
CA GLU A 187 -10.79 18.50 -6.01
C GLU A 187 -9.71 17.65 -5.35
N LEU A 188 -10.08 16.82 -4.37
CA LEU A 188 -9.14 15.92 -3.72
C LEU A 188 -8.75 14.76 -4.66
N CYS A 189 -9.70 14.24 -5.44
CA CYS A 189 -9.42 13.23 -6.46
C CYS A 189 -8.43 13.75 -7.51
N ASP A 190 -8.60 14.99 -7.96
CA ASP A 190 -7.68 15.67 -8.89
C ASP A 190 -6.30 15.92 -8.28
N LEU A 191 -6.25 16.30 -7.00
CA LEU A 191 -4.99 16.47 -6.28
C LEU A 191 -4.24 15.15 -6.17
N ILE A 192 -4.94 14.07 -5.84
CA ILE A 192 -4.38 12.71 -5.82
C ILE A 192 -3.85 12.33 -7.20
N ASN A 193 -4.60 12.58 -8.26
CA ASN A 193 -4.14 12.27 -9.62
C ASN A 193 -2.81 12.97 -9.92
N LYS A 194 -2.71 14.28 -9.63
CA LYS A 194 -1.48 15.07 -9.84
C LYS A 194 -0.32 14.60 -8.95
N GLY A 195 -0.61 14.28 -7.68
CA GLY A 195 0.39 13.79 -6.72
C GLY A 195 0.91 12.37 -7.00
N THR A 196 0.22 11.63 -7.88
CA THR A 196 0.52 10.22 -8.17
C THR A 196 0.97 9.97 -9.61
N VAL A 197 1.32 11.02 -10.37
CA VAL A 197 1.79 10.93 -11.77
C VAL A 197 2.98 9.99 -11.97
N LEU A 198 3.81 9.80 -10.94
CA LEU A 198 4.94 8.86 -10.96
C LEU A 198 4.54 7.39 -10.75
N GLN A 199 3.25 7.12 -10.54
CA GLN A 199 2.63 5.81 -10.36
C GLN A 199 3.42 4.86 -9.48
N ALA A 200 4.01 3.79 -10.03
CA ALA A 200 4.74 2.77 -9.28
C ALA A 200 5.92 3.33 -8.45
N LYS A 201 6.41 4.53 -8.76
CA LYS A 201 7.44 5.24 -7.98
C LYS A 201 6.88 6.19 -6.92
N SER A 202 5.56 6.32 -6.81
CA SER A 202 4.86 7.18 -5.86
C SER A 202 4.31 6.35 -4.69
N PRO A 203 4.79 6.55 -3.44
CA PRO A 203 4.22 5.89 -2.27
C PRO A 203 2.73 6.19 -2.09
N LEU A 204 2.33 7.45 -2.34
CA LEU A 204 0.93 7.88 -2.29
C LEU A 204 0.06 7.09 -3.26
N TRP A 205 0.55 6.80 -4.48
CA TRP A 205 -0.18 6.00 -5.47
C TRP A 205 -0.47 4.59 -4.98
N HIS A 206 0.49 3.97 -4.28
CA HIS A 206 0.31 2.66 -3.69
C HIS A 206 -0.65 2.70 -2.51
N ALA A 207 -0.52 3.69 -1.63
CA ALA A 207 -1.38 3.89 -0.48
C ALA A 207 -2.85 4.03 -0.90
N VAL A 208 -3.17 4.90 -1.85
CA VAL A 208 -4.56 5.09 -2.27
C VAL A 208 -5.11 3.93 -3.11
N ARG A 209 -4.25 3.09 -3.71
CA ARG A 209 -4.65 1.85 -4.42
C ARG A 209 -4.96 0.71 -3.47
N PHE A 210 -4.37 0.73 -2.28
CA PHE A 210 -4.56 -0.30 -1.28
C PHE A 210 -6.06 -0.47 -0.99
N SER A 211 -6.51 -1.73 -0.94
CA SER A 211 -7.90 -2.09 -0.68
C SER A 211 -8.93 -1.60 -1.71
N ARG A 212 -8.51 -1.02 -2.85
CA ARG A 212 -9.40 -0.70 -3.98
C ARG A 212 -9.35 -1.77 -5.06
N VAL A 213 -10.48 -1.99 -5.74
CA VAL A 213 -10.46 -2.72 -7.01
C VAL A 213 -9.83 -1.82 -8.07
N THR A 214 -8.68 -2.22 -8.59
CA THR A 214 -8.00 -1.48 -9.67
C THR A 214 -8.40 -2.03 -11.03
N ALA A 215 -8.33 -1.21 -12.09
CA ALA A 215 -8.66 -1.62 -13.45
C ALA A 215 -8.02 -2.94 -13.90
N SER A 216 -6.76 -3.19 -13.51
CA SER A 216 -6.04 -4.43 -13.84
C SER A 216 -6.65 -5.71 -13.22
N LYS A 217 -7.51 -5.55 -12.21
CA LYS A 217 -8.21 -6.61 -11.47
C LYS A 217 -9.71 -6.64 -11.76
N ALA A 218 -10.24 -5.70 -12.53
CA ALA A 218 -11.67 -5.53 -12.79
C ALA A 218 -12.33 -6.81 -13.33
N TYR A 219 -11.69 -7.45 -14.32
CA TYR A 219 -12.20 -8.70 -14.89
C TYR A 219 -12.31 -9.80 -13.83
N ASP A 220 -11.25 -9.99 -13.04
CA ASP A 220 -11.20 -11.05 -12.04
C ASP A 220 -12.21 -10.78 -10.91
N ALA A 221 -12.38 -9.51 -10.50
CA ALA A 221 -13.39 -9.08 -9.54
C ALA A 221 -14.80 -9.34 -10.05
N ALA A 222 -15.10 -8.94 -11.29
CA ALA A 222 -16.44 -9.09 -11.87
C ALA A 222 -16.86 -10.54 -12.16
N HIS A 223 -15.91 -11.47 -12.21
CA HIS A 223 -16.16 -12.91 -12.40
C HIS A 223 -15.83 -13.73 -11.15
N SER A 224 -15.60 -13.07 -10.01
CA SER A 224 -15.32 -13.75 -8.76
C SER A 224 -16.55 -14.49 -8.26
N SER A 225 -16.33 -15.66 -7.65
CA SER A 225 -17.37 -16.42 -6.95
C SER A 225 -17.72 -15.84 -5.57
N GLY A 226 -17.08 -14.74 -5.15
CA GLY A 226 -17.33 -14.11 -3.85
C GLY A 226 -16.66 -14.82 -2.67
N ASN A 227 -15.66 -15.66 -2.91
CA ASN A 227 -14.92 -16.30 -1.83
C ASN A 227 -13.96 -15.30 -1.16
N ILE A 228 -14.24 -14.98 0.11
CA ILE A 228 -13.48 -14.04 0.95
C ILE A 228 -12.01 -14.47 1.08
N ASN A 229 -11.75 -15.78 1.19
CA ASN A 229 -10.38 -16.32 1.34
C ASN A 229 -9.65 -16.49 0.00
N SER A 230 -10.15 -15.88 -1.08
CA SER A 230 -9.51 -16.02 -2.40
C SER A 230 -8.19 -15.25 -2.48
N SER A 231 -7.28 -15.76 -3.32
CA SER A 231 -6.04 -15.08 -3.66
C SER A 231 -6.27 -13.69 -4.30
N LEU A 232 -7.45 -13.46 -4.88
CA LEU A 232 -7.86 -12.17 -5.40
C LEU A 232 -8.09 -11.15 -4.28
N VAL A 233 -8.85 -11.52 -3.23
CA VAL A 233 -9.09 -10.65 -2.06
C VAL A 233 -7.76 -10.32 -1.41
N MET A 234 -6.92 -11.33 -1.13
CA MET A 234 -5.57 -11.13 -0.58
C MET A 234 -4.70 -10.22 -1.47
N SER A 235 -4.86 -10.28 -2.79
CA SER A 235 -4.16 -9.38 -3.72
C SER A 235 -4.70 -7.95 -3.69
N VAL A 236 -5.99 -7.74 -3.38
CA VAL A 236 -6.60 -6.40 -3.29
C VAL A 236 -6.24 -5.73 -1.97
N ILE A 237 -6.27 -6.48 -0.86
CA ILE A 237 -5.86 -5.98 0.47
C ILE A 237 -4.34 -6.01 0.70
N GLY A 238 -3.54 -6.19 -0.36
CA GLY A 238 -2.07 -6.19 -0.28
C GLY A 238 -1.43 -7.33 0.53
N ALA A 239 -2.20 -8.33 0.97
CA ALA A 239 -1.72 -9.47 1.76
C ALA A 239 -1.06 -10.58 0.92
N ALA A 240 -1.15 -10.52 -0.42
CA ALA A 240 -0.53 -11.49 -1.32
C ALA A 240 0.93 -11.12 -1.63
N ARG A 241 1.84 -12.11 -1.54
CA ARG A 241 3.23 -11.97 -2.02
C ARG A 241 3.23 -11.83 -3.54
N LEU A 242 3.54 -10.64 -4.05
CA LEU A 242 3.78 -10.42 -5.47
C LEU A 242 5.21 -10.84 -5.81
N LYS A 243 5.39 -12.06 -6.33
CA LYS A 243 6.68 -12.44 -6.92
C LYS A 243 6.90 -11.59 -8.18
N ASP A 244 7.99 -10.82 -8.20
CA ASP A 244 8.34 -10.02 -9.37
C ASP A 244 8.74 -10.94 -10.54
N THR A 245 7.86 -11.07 -11.52
CA THR A 245 8.05 -11.96 -12.67
C THR A 245 8.87 -11.27 -13.77
N ASP A 246 9.51 -12.05 -14.65
CA ASP A 246 10.27 -11.49 -15.77
C ASP A 246 9.39 -10.65 -16.71
N ALA A 247 8.10 -11.00 -16.83
CA ALA A 247 7.14 -10.21 -17.58
C ALA A 247 6.91 -8.82 -16.94
N MET A 248 6.84 -8.74 -15.61
CA MET A 248 6.70 -7.47 -14.88
C MET A 248 7.96 -6.61 -14.99
N LYS A 249 9.15 -7.22 -14.87
CA LYS A 249 10.44 -6.54 -15.06
C LYS A 249 10.59 -5.98 -16.46
N ARG A 250 10.26 -6.78 -17.49
CA ARG A 250 10.27 -6.31 -18.89
C ARG A 250 9.27 -5.18 -19.11
N GLY A 251 8.06 -5.30 -18.56
CA GLY A 251 7.06 -4.24 -18.57
C GLY A 251 7.61 -2.91 -18.10
N ARG A 252 8.10 -2.86 -16.85
CA ARG A 252 8.68 -1.63 -16.27
C ARG A 252 9.86 -1.07 -17.06
N LYS A 253 10.69 -1.94 -17.63
CA LYS A 253 11.85 -1.53 -18.45
C LYS A 253 11.41 -0.89 -19.77
N LEU A 254 10.41 -1.45 -20.43
CA LEU A 254 10.04 -1.06 -21.80
C LEU A 254 8.91 -0.05 -21.90
N GLU A 255 8.06 0.08 -20.89
CA GLU A 255 6.88 0.94 -20.90
C GLU A 255 7.16 2.34 -21.45
N HIS A 256 8.21 3.00 -20.94
CA HIS A 256 8.61 4.33 -21.42
C HIS A 256 9.02 4.32 -22.90
N SER A 257 9.77 3.31 -23.34
CA SER A 257 10.22 3.20 -24.74
C SER A 257 9.05 2.92 -25.69
N VAL A 258 8.10 2.08 -25.27
CA VAL A 258 6.89 1.78 -26.04
C VAL A 258 6.00 3.00 -26.12
N LEU A 259 5.81 3.74 -25.03
CA LEU A 259 5.06 5.01 -25.05
C LEU A 259 5.72 6.02 -25.99
N ASN A 260 7.05 6.11 -26.02
CA ASN A 260 7.74 7.01 -26.96
C ASN A 260 7.48 6.63 -28.42
N GLU A 261 7.44 5.34 -28.74
CA GLU A 261 7.08 4.88 -30.09
C GLU A 261 5.61 5.16 -30.41
N VAL A 262 4.71 4.96 -29.45
CA VAL A 262 3.30 5.30 -29.64
C VAL A 262 3.11 6.82 -29.82
N ARG A 263 3.89 7.65 -29.13
CA ARG A 263 3.86 9.11 -29.27
C ARG A 263 4.26 9.58 -30.66
N SER A 264 5.20 8.90 -31.33
CA SER A 264 5.58 9.26 -32.69
C SER A 264 4.45 9.03 -33.70
N GLN A 265 3.56 8.08 -33.42
CA GLN A 265 2.45 7.68 -34.29
C GLN A 265 1.13 8.42 -33.99
N LEU A 266 0.85 8.70 -32.71
CA LEU A 266 -0.43 9.26 -32.25
C LEU A 266 -0.35 10.70 -31.76
N GLY A 267 0.85 11.27 -31.65
CA GLY A 267 1.08 12.56 -31.03
C GLY A 267 1.34 12.47 -29.52
N LYS A 268 1.31 13.63 -28.85
CA LYS A 268 1.77 13.73 -27.46
C LYS A 268 0.85 12.99 -26.50
N ILE A 269 1.46 12.17 -25.64
CA ILE A 269 0.82 11.41 -24.56
C ILE A 269 1.47 11.83 -23.24
N ASN A 270 0.68 12.45 -22.37
CA ASN A 270 1.09 12.93 -21.06
C ASN A 270 0.97 11.81 -20.01
N PRO A 271 1.89 11.76 -19.03
CA PRO A 271 1.76 10.85 -17.90
C PRO A 271 0.59 11.26 -17.01
N THR A 272 0.01 10.29 -16.30
CA THR A 272 -1.12 10.51 -15.39
C THR A 272 -0.93 9.73 -14.09
N GLY A 273 -1.58 10.16 -13.02
CA GLY A 273 -1.65 9.39 -11.79
C GLY A 273 -2.85 8.46 -11.75
N ILE A 274 -3.31 8.16 -10.53
CA ILE A 274 -4.57 7.44 -10.33
C ILE A 274 -5.76 8.38 -10.40
N PHE A 275 -6.74 8.01 -11.20
CA PHE A 275 -8.08 8.59 -11.20
C PHE A 275 -8.90 7.86 -10.15
N LEU A 276 -9.48 8.65 -9.25
CA LEU A 276 -10.48 8.25 -8.28
C LEU A 276 -11.75 9.03 -8.57
N THR A 277 -12.89 8.53 -8.10
CA THR A 277 -14.16 9.25 -8.23
C THR A 277 -15.04 8.95 -7.01
N PRO A 278 -15.74 9.96 -6.46
CA PRO A 278 -16.72 9.72 -5.41
C PRO A 278 -17.79 8.71 -5.83
N ARG A 279 -18.20 8.65 -7.11
CA ARG A 279 -19.25 7.71 -7.56
C ARG A 279 -18.90 6.25 -7.27
N TYR A 280 -17.62 5.89 -7.38
CA TYR A 280 -17.09 4.54 -7.17
C TYR A 280 -15.93 4.58 -6.18
N PRO A 281 -16.21 4.84 -4.90
CA PRO A 281 -15.20 5.21 -3.93
C PRO A 281 -14.30 4.05 -3.52
N VAL A 282 -14.54 2.82 -3.97
CA VAL A 282 -13.71 1.63 -3.68
C VAL A 282 -12.94 1.13 -4.90
N MET A 283 -12.87 1.97 -5.93
CA MET A 283 -12.24 1.67 -7.20
C MET A 283 -11.22 2.72 -7.60
N GLY A 284 -10.31 2.35 -8.50
CA GLY A 284 -9.30 3.26 -9.02
C GLY A 284 -8.72 2.83 -10.37
N ALA A 285 -8.38 3.82 -11.19
CA ALA A 285 -7.86 3.64 -12.54
C ALA A 285 -6.56 4.41 -12.73
N SER A 286 -5.49 3.77 -13.19
CA SER A 286 -4.23 4.44 -13.53
C SER A 286 -3.86 4.05 -14.96
N PRO A 287 -4.27 4.82 -15.97
CA PRO A 287 -3.81 4.60 -17.33
C PRO A 287 -2.32 4.95 -17.45
N ASP A 288 -1.61 4.35 -18.39
CA ASP A 288 -0.17 4.61 -18.61
C ASP A 288 0.07 5.99 -19.24
N GLY A 289 -0.97 6.58 -19.84
CA GLY A 289 -0.97 7.97 -20.24
C GLY A 289 -2.31 8.44 -20.78
N ILE A 290 -2.35 9.73 -21.13
CA ILE A 290 -3.50 10.40 -21.75
C ILE A 290 -3.03 11.24 -22.93
N THR A 291 -3.79 11.29 -24.01
CA THR A 291 -3.49 12.17 -25.15
C THR A 291 -3.57 13.64 -24.75
N GLU A 292 -2.83 14.51 -25.45
CA GLU A 292 -2.79 15.95 -25.14
C GLU A 292 -4.15 16.64 -25.22
N ASP A 293 -5.03 16.19 -26.14
CA ASP A 293 -6.43 16.65 -26.25
C ASP A 293 -7.35 16.15 -25.13
N GLY A 294 -6.82 15.28 -24.25
CA GLY A 294 -7.55 14.66 -23.15
C GLY A 294 -8.67 13.71 -23.57
N GLN A 295 -8.78 13.30 -24.84
CA GLN A 295 -9.89 12.48 -25.32
C GLN A 295 -9.65 10.97 -25.13
N SER A 296 -8.39 10.54 -25.15
CA SER A 296 -8.02 9.12 -25.18
C SER A 296 -7.03 8.77 -24.08
N ILE A 297 -7.20 7.60 -23.46
CA ILE A 297 -6.15 7.00 -22.62
C ILE A 297 -5.21 6.13 -23.45
N ALA A 298 -3.99 5.92 -22.97
CA ALA A 298 -3.07 4.91 -23.48
C ALA A 298 -2.84 3.84 -22.40
N GLU A 299 -2.87 2.58 -22.82
CA GLU A 299 -2.60 1.42 -21.95
C GLU A 299 -1.61 0.52 -22.68
N VAL A 300 -0.46 0.26 -22.06
CA VAL A 300 0.69 -0.40 -22.64
C VAL A 300 0.87 -1.80 -22.06
N LYS A 301 1.13 -2.78 -22.93
CA LYS A 301 1.49 -4.15 -22.55
C LYS A 301 2.75 -4.59 -23.27
N CYS A 302 3.66 -5.23 -22.53
CA CYS A 302 4.97 -5.67 -23.04
C CYS A 302 5.15 -7.20 -22.93
N PRO A 303 4.40 -8.02 -23.69
CA PRO A 303 4.51 -9.48 -23.65
C PRO A 303 5.90 -9.98 -24.05
N THR A 304 6.46 -10.92 -23.29
CA THR A 304 7.77 -11.54 -23.55
C THR A 304 7.78 -12.57 -24.68
N THR A 305 6.62 -13.15 -25.03
CA THR A 305 6.54 -14.24 -26.02
C THR A 305 5.32 -14.07 -26.92
N GLN A 306 5.35 -14.68 -28.11
CA GLN A 306 4.21 -14.64 -29.03
C GLN A 306 2.94 -15.28 -28.42
N LYS A 307 3.11 -16.32 -27.61
CA LYS A 307 2.02 -16.93 -26.85
C LYS A 307 1.38 -15.94 -25.89
N ASN A 308 2.18 -15.13 -25.20
CA ASN A 308 1.66 -14.09 -24.31
C ASN A 308 1.07 -12.91 -25.07
N PHE A 309 1.62 -12.54 -26.23
CA PHE A 309 1.05 -11.50 -27.09
C PHE A 309 -0.43 -11.79 -27.44
N ARG A 310 -0.72 -13.03 -27.83
CA ARG A 310 -2.08 -13.50 -28.18
C ARG A 310 -3.08 -13.47 -27.00
N LYS A 311 -2.60 -13.34 -25.76
CA LYS A 311 -3.48 -13.15 -24.58
C LYS A 311 -3.98 -11.71 -24.46
N TYR A 312 -3.31 -10.75 -25.10
CA TYR A 312 -3.69 -9.34 -25.10
C TYR A 312 -4.57 -8.99 -26.29
N VAL A 313 -4.15 -9.40 -27.49
CA VAL A 313 -4.88 -9.20 -28.75
C VAL A 313 -5.14 -10.57 -29.39
N LYS A 314 -6.41 -10.85 -29.65
CA LYS A 314 -6.88 -12.07 -30.28
C LYS A 314 -6.55 -12.08 -31.78
N ASN A 315 -6.69 -13.23 -32.44
CA ASN A 315 -6.40 -13.38 -33.87
C ASN A 315 -7.30 -12.51 -34.77
N ASP A 316 -8.50 -12.15 -34.29
CA ASP A 316 -9.43 -11.23 -34.96
C ASP A 316 -9.03 -9.75 -34.82
N GLY A 317 -7.93 -9.45 -34.13
CA GLY A 317 -7.46 -8.09 -33.85
C GLY A 317 -8.14 -7.43 -32.65
N CYS A 318 -9.11 -8.09 -32.01
CA CYS A 318 -9.82 -7.56 -30.86
C CYS A 318 -9.02 -7.76 -29.56
N VAL A 319 -9.19 -6.84 -28.61
CA VAL A 319 -8.64 -6.97 -27.26
C VAL A 319 -9.30 -8.15 -26.53
N ALA A 320 -8.51 -8.95 -25.82
CA ALA A 320 -9.05 -10.06 -25.03
C ALA A 320 -9.92 -9.57 -23.86
N ALA A 321 -10.94 -10.33 -23.48
CA ALA A 321 -11.98 -9.91 -22.52
C ALA A 321 -11.43 -9.33 -21.20
N LYS A 322 -10.38 -9.95 -20.65
CA LYS A 322 -9.70 -9.46 -19.43
C LYS A 322 -9.14 -8.04 -19.58
N HIS A 323 -8.51 -7.77 -20.71
CA HIS A 323 -7.91 -6.47 -20.98
C HIS A 323 -8.93 -5.47 -21.50
N LEU A 324 -10.01 -5.93 -22.14
CA LEU A 324 -11.15 -5.09 -22.46
C LEU A 324 -11.80 -4.55 -21.18
N ALA A 325 -12.06 -5.40 -20.18
CA ALA A 325 -12.56 -4.97 -18.87
C ALA A 325 -11.64 -3.92 -18.22
N GLN A 326 -10.32 -4.17 -18.25
CA GLN A 326 -9.34 -3.20 -17.74
C GLN A 326 -9.48 -1.85 -18.45
N VAL A 327 -9.46 -1.83 -19.78
CA VAL A 327 -9.49 -0.60 -20.59
C VAL A 327 -10.83 0.14 -20.46
N GLN A 328 -11.95 -0.59 -20.38
CA GLN A 328 -13.28 -0.01 -20.16
C GLN A 328 -13.37 0.66 -18.78
N MET A 329 -12.88 0.02 -17.72
CA MET A 329 -12.82 0.65 -16.39
C MET A 329 -11.91 1.88 -16.36
N LEU A 330 -10.76 1.84 -17.05
CA LEU A 330 -9.87 3.01 -17.19
C LEU A 330 -10.62 4.19 -17.83
N MET A 331 -11.30 3.96 -18.96
CA MET A 331 -12.09 4.98 -19.66
C MET A 331 -13.26 5.49 -18.81
N HIS A 332 -13.96 4.59 -18.11
CA HIS A 332 -15.11 4.93 -17.27
C HIS A 332 -14.72 5.86 -16.12
N ILE A 333 -13.70 5.50 -15.33
CA ILE A 333 -13.26 6.29 -14.18
C ILE A 333 -12.55 7.56 -14.61
N ALA A 334 -11.71 7.51 -15.66
CA ALA A 334 -11.03 8.70 -16.16
C ALA A 334 -11.94 9.61 -17.01
N ASN A 335 -13.22 9.25 -17.22
CA ASN A 335 -14.17 9.95 -18.08
C ASN A 335 -13.60 10.22 -19.49
N ARG A 336 -13.23 9.15 -20.20
CA ARG A 336 -12.67 9.18 -21.56
C ARG A 336 -13.50 8.33 -22.50
N LYS A 337 -13.58 8.74 -23.77
CA LYS A 337 -14.42 8.08 -24.77
C LYS A 337 -13.66 7.04 -25.59
N GLN A 338 -12.33 7.05 -25.52
CA GLN A 338 -11.46 6.27 -26.37
C GLN A 338 -10.22 5.81 -25.61
N ALA A 339 -9.65 4.70 -26.05
CA ALA A 339 -8.39 4.18 -25.55
C ALA A 339 -7.53 3.65 -26.70
N TYR A 340 -6.22 3.86 -26.58
CA TYR A 340 -5.20 3.22 -27.39
C TYR A 340 -4.57 2.09 -26.58
N PHE A 341 -4.98 0.86 -26.87
CA PHE A 341 -4.40 -0.33 -26.28
C PHE A 341 -3.17 -0.76 -27.08
N CYS A 342 -1.99 -0.52 -26.50
CA CYS A 342 -0.70 -0.58 -27.17
C CYS A 342 0.06 -1.83 -26.70
N VAL A 343 0.23 -2.81 -27.57
CA VAL A 343 0.91 -4.06 -27.25
C VAL A 343 2.23 -4.14 -28.01
N ALA A 344 3.34 -4.02 -27.28
CA ALA A 344 4.66 -4.18 -27.85
C ALA A 344 4.85 -5.61 -28.38
N HIS A 345 5.43 -5.76 -29.56
CA HIS A 345 5.77 -7.07 -30.08
C HIS A 345 6.85 -7.74 -29.19
N PRO A 346 6.91 -9.09 -29.11
CA PRO A 346 7.95 -9.76 -28.32
C PRO A 346 9.40 -9.41 -28.72
N ASP A 347 9.62 -8.94 -29.96
CA ASP A 347 10.91 -8.47 -30.48
C ASP A 347 11.05 -6.94 -30.52
N PHE A 348 10.20 -6.20 -29.79
CA PHE A 348 10.15 -4.74 -29.79
C PHE A 348 11.52 -4.07 -29.59
N GLU A 349 12.40 -4.66 -28.79
CA GLU A 349 13.74 -4.14 -28.55
C GLU A 349 14.53 -3.95 -29.85
N LEU A 350 14.31 -4.83 -30.84
CA LEU A 350 14.92 -4.81 -32.17
C LEU A 350 14.06 -4.03 -33.17
N THR A 351 12.75 -4.30 -33.21
CA THR A 351 11.88 -3.86 -34.30
C THR A 351 11.18 -2.53 -34.04
N LYS A 352 11.05 -2.16 -32.77
CA LYS A 352 10.16 -1.08 -32.29
C LYS A 352 8.69 -1.27 -32.68
N ASN A 353 8.28 -2.48 -33.07
CA ASN A 353 6.91 -2.71 -33.49
C ASN A 353 5.94 -2.73 -32.30
N VAL A 354 4.90 -1.91 -32.40
CA VAL A 354 3.80 -1.84 -31.43
C VAL A 354 2.48 -2.06 -32.17
N LYS A 355 1.67 -3.01 -31.70
CA LYS A 355 0.29 -3.17 -32.17
C LYS A 355 -0.59 -2.22 -31.37
N ILE A 356 -1.13 -1.20 -32.03
CA ILE A 356 -2.08 -0.26 -31.45
C ILE A 356 -3.50 -0.69 -31.84
N VAL A 357 -4.35 -0.93 -30.84
CA VAL A 357 -5.77 -1.23 -31.03
C VAL A 357 -6.58 -0.09 -30.40
N LYS A 358 -7.38 0.61 -31.23
CA LYS A 358 -8.30 1.63 -30.76
C LYS A 358 -9.55 0.96 -30.18
N VAL A 359 -9.85 1.26 -28.92
CA VAL A 359 -11.04 0.76 -28.20
C VAL A 359 -11.96 1.94 -27.92
N MET A 360 -13.25 1.78 -28.21
CA MET A 360 -14.27 2.77 -27.92
C MET A 360 -14.89 2.49 -26.55
N TYR A 361 -15.22 3.54 -25.81
CA TYR A 361 -15.94 3.43 -24.56
C TYR A 361 -17.33 2.83 -24.77
N ASP A 362 -17.63 1.78 -24.02
CA ASP A 362 -18.93 1.14 -23.97
C ASP A 362 -19.57 1.44 -22.61
N PRO A 363 -20.54 2.38 -22.54
CA PRO A 363 -21.14 2.78 -21.28
C PRO A 363 -21.94 1.65 -20.63
N VAL A 364 -22.62 0.81 -21.41
CA VAL A 364 -23.47 -0.27 -20.88
C VAL A 364 -22.58 -1.35 -20.26
N TYR A 365 -21.56 -1.78 -20.99
CA TYR A 365 -20.60 -2.75 -20.48
C TYR A 365 -19.84 -2.22 -19.26
N SER A 366 -19.43 -0.95 -19.30
CA SER A 366 -18.67 -0.36 -18.20
C SER A 366 -19.50 -0.25 -16.93
N GLU A 367 -20.75 0.18 -17.03
CA GLU A 367 -21.64 0.30 -15.86
C GLU A 367 -21.90 -1.08 -15.21
N ASP A 368 -22.16 -2.12 -16.02
CA ASP A 368 -22.30 -3.50 -15.55
C ASP A 368 -21.00 -4.02 -14.89
N LEU A 369 -19.84 -3.71 -15.48
CA LEU A 369 -18.54 -4.05 -14.92
C LEU A 369 -18.31 -3.39 -13.56
N MET A 370 -18.64 -2.09 -13.42
CA MET A 370 -18.52 -1.37 -12.16
C MET A 370 -19.44 -1.98 -11.10
N LEU A 371 -20.70 -2.26 -11.43
CA LEU A 371 -21.64 -2.89 -10.49
C LEU A 371 -21.12 -4.24 -9.97
N LYS A 372 -20.61 -5.08 -10.87
CA LYS A 372 -20.03 -6.39 -10.49
C LYS A 372 -18.78 -6.24 -9.63
N CYS A 373 -17.91 -5.27 -9.94
CA CYS A 373 -16.73 -4.99 -9.12
C CYS A 373 -17.10 -4.49 -7.72
N GLN A 374 -18.14 -3.65 -7.61
CA GLN A 374 -18.61 -3.14 -6.32
C GLN A 374 -19.20 -4.27 -5.47
N ASN A 375 -20.08 -5.08 -6.05
CA ASN A 375 -20.66 -6.26 -5.40
C ASN A 375 -19.58 -7.24 -4.91
N PHE A 376 -18.53 -7.48 -5.70
CA PHE A 376 -17.36 -8.24 -5.25
C PHE A 376 -16.70 -7.59 -4.03
N TRP A 377 -16.46 -6.28 -4.07
CA TRP A 377 -15.79 -5.57 -2.99
C TRP A 377 -16.61 -5.60 -1.68
N GLU A 378 -17.91 -5.31 -1.74
CA GLU A 378 -18.83 -5.33 -0.61
C GLU A 378 -18.89 -6.71 0.06
N LYS A 379 -19.01 -7.78 -0.74
CA LYS A 379 -19.16 -9.15 -0.22
C LYS A 379 -17.86 -9.80 0.23
N THR A 380 -16.71 -9.18 -0.04
CA THR A 380 -15.43 -9.81 0.26
C THR A 380 -14.44 -8.87 0.93
N VAL A 381 -13.97 -7.86 0.20
CA VAL A 381 -12.93 -6.94 0.67
C VAL A 381 -13.40 -6.17 1.88
N PHE A 382 -14.62 -5.62 1.87
CA PHE A 382 -15.18 -4.91 3.02
C PHE A 382 -15.21 -5.76 4.28
N LEU A 383 -15.74 -6.99 4.18
CA LEU A 383 -15.85 -7.90 5.31
C LEU A 383 -14.48 -8.25 5.91
N GLU A 384 -13.48 -8.49 5.06
CA GLU A 384 -12.12 -8.77 5.54
C GLU A 384 -11.47 -7.53 6.16
N LEU A 385 -11.72 -6.33 5.63
CA LEU A 385 -11.22 -5.09 6.23
C LEU A 385 -11.86 -4.82 7.59
N CYS A 386 -13.19 -4.97 7.72
CA CYS A 386 -13.85 -4.86 9.03
C CYS A 386 -13.30 -5.89 10.01
N ARG A 387 -13.06 -7.14 9.57
CA ARG A 387 -12.41 -8.15 10.42
C ARG A 387 -11.02 -7.71 10.91
N VAL A 388 -10.27 -6.98 10.08
CA VAL A 388 -8.93 -6.48 10.39
C VAL A 388 -8.96 -5.25 11.29
N TYR A 389 -9.91 -4.32 11.11
CA TYR A 389 -9.92 -3.02 11.80
C TYR A 389 -10.95 -2.87 12.93
N SER A 390 -11.90 -3.79 13.08
CA SER A 390 -12.89 -3.79 14.17
C SER A 390 -12.44 -4.59 15.42
N ASN A 391 -11.22 -5.14 15.42
CA ASN A 391 -10.57 -5.81 16.55
C ASN A 391 -9.36 -5.01 17.01
#